data_AF-A0A950XX11-F1
#
_entry.id   AF-A0A950XX11-F1
#
_cell.length_a   1.000
_cell.length_b   1.000
_cell.length_c   1.000
_cell.angle_alpha   90.00
_cell.angle_beta   90.00
_cell.angle_gamma   90.00
#
_symmetry.space_group_name_H-M   'P 1'
#
loop_
_entity.id
_entity.type
_entity.pdbx_description
1 polymer ?
#
loop_
_entity_poly.entity_id
_entity_poly.type
_entity_poly.pdbx_seq_one_letter_code
_entity_poly.pdbx_strand_id
1 'polypeptide(L)'
;MSETVGEIELEDNVLVIRRIHVRMKLKAEESEFETAKRVHGIFADKCPVYRTLKSAIQITTELSIEAETEELILGDQGQHGG
;
A
#
# COMPACT_ATOMS: atom_id res chain seq x y z
N MET A 1 3.73 4.84 2.17
CA MET A 1 3.45 4.16 3.47
C MET A 1 2.17 3.34 3.31
N SER A 2 2.02 2.21 4.00
CA SER A 2 0.78 1.42 3.96
C SER A 2 0.27 1.09 5.37
N GLU A 3 -1.05 1.09 5.52
CA GLU A 3 -1.76 0.63 6.72
C GLU A 3 -2.53 -0.66 6.38
N THR A 4 -2.59 -1.62 7.31
CA THR A 4 -3.31 -2.88 7.12
C THR A 4 -4.21 -3.15 8.32
N VAL A 5 -5.48 -3.43 8.05
CA VAL A 5 -6.49 -3.81 9.05
C VAL A 5 -6.97 -5.22 8.72
N GLY A 6 -6.99 -6.08 9.73
CA GLY A 6 -7.50 -7.45 9.64
C GLY A 6 -8.75 -7.63 10.50
N GLU A 7 -9.72 -8.35 9.98
CA GLU A 7 -10.90 -8.81 10.73
C GLU A 7 -10.74 -10.29 11.09
N ILE A 8 -11.00 -10.61 12.35
CA ILE A 8 -10.93 -11.96 12.90
C ILE A 8 -12.31 -12.41 13.34
N GLU A 9 -12.61 -13.68 13.13
CA GLU A 9 -13.84 -14.34 13.57
C GLU A 9 -13.47 -15.61 14.35
N LEU A 10 -14.33 -16.06 15.26
CA LEU A 10 -14.14 -17.30 16.01
C LEU A 10 -14.83 -18.45 15.28
N GLU A 11 -14.08 -19.49 14.94
CA GLU A 11 -14.57 -20.65 14.20
C GLU A 11 -13.95 -21.93 14.75
N ASP A 12 -14.78 -22.94 15.02
CA ASP A 12 -14.33 -24.22 15.62
C ASP A 12 -13.44 -24.02 16.86
N ASN A 13 -13.75 -22.99 17.66
CA ASN A 13 -12.99 -22.55 18.84
C ASN A 13 -11.58 -22.00 18.55
N VAL A 14 -11.32 -21.55 17.33
CA VAL A 14 -10.06 -20.93 16.89
C VAL A 14 -10.32 -19.57 16.26
N LEU A 15 -9.43 -18.60 16.47
CA LEU A 15 -9.51 -17.29 15.81
C LEU A 15 -8.98 -17.39 14.38
N VAL A 16 -9.80 -17.01 13.41
CA VAL A 16 -9.50 -17.08 11.99
C VAL A 16 -9.57 -15.67 11.40
N ILE A 17 -8.53 -15.25 10.68
CA ILE A 17 -8.57 -14.03 9.90
C ILE A 17 -9.51 -14.27 8.71
N ARG A 18 -10.55 -13.45 8.55
CA ARG A 18 -11.49 -13.56 7.42
C ARG A 18 -11.25 -12.53 6.34
N ARG A 19 -10.87 -11.31 6.75
CA ARG A 19 -10.71 -10.19 5.83
C ARG A 19 -9.47 -9.40 6.18
N ILE A 20 -8.82 -8.88 5.14
CA ILE A 20 -7.75 -7.90 5.25
C ILE A 20 -8.08 -6.75 4.30
N HIS A 21 -7.92 -5.52 4.79
CA HIS A 21 -7.96 -4.32 3.99
C HIS A 21 -6.65 -3.55 4.12
N VAL A 22 -6.03 -3.19 2.98
CA VAL A 22 -4.76 -2.45 2.92
C VAL A 22 -4.98 -1.07 2.32
N ARG A 23 -4.62 -0.02 3.06
CA ARG A 23 -4.59 1.36 2.55
C ARG A 23 -3.18 1.70 2.12
N MET A 24 -2.97 1.97 0.85
CA MET A 24 -1.67 2.33 0.28
C MET A 24 -1.62 3.83 0.04
N LYS A 25 -0.56 4.49 0.52
CA LYS A 25 -0.23 5.88 0.21
C LYS A 25 1.06 5.93 -0.59
N LEU A 26 0.98 6.44 -1.81
CA LEU A 26 2.09 6.63 -2.73
C LEU A 26 2.34 8.12 -2.92
N LYS A 27 3.59 8.56 -2.80
CA LYS A 27 4.01 9.86 -3.32
C LYS A 27 4.56 9.63 -4.73
N ALA A 28 4.16 10.49 -5.67
CA ALA A 28 4.60 10.41 -7.07
C ALA A 28 4.44 11.76 -7.77
N GLU A 29 5.08 11.91 -8.92
CA GLU A 29 4.81 13.01 -9.84
C GLU A 29 3.41 12.86 -10.46
N GLU A 30 2.72 13.98 -10.76
CA GLU A 30 1.38 13.92 -11.38
C GLU A 30 1.39 13.13 -12.70
N SER A 31 2.49 13.21 -13.45
CA SER A 31 2.69 12.47 -14.70
C SER A 31 2.67 10.94 -14.52
N GLU A 32 2.88 10.44 -13.30
CA GLU A 32 2.93 9.01 -12.97
C GLU A 32 1.62 8.47 -12.40
N PHE A 33 0.64 9.33 -12.09
CA PHE A 33 -0.58 8.94 -11.37
C PHE A 33 -1.37 7.85 -12.11
N GLU A 34 -1.52 7.97 -13.43
CA GLU A 34 -2.23 6.97 -14.23
C GLU A 34 -1.47 5.65 -14.31
N THR A 35 -0.14 5.70 -14.32
CA THR A 35 0.70 4.50 -14.22
C THR A 35 0.51 3.82 -12.88
N ALA A 36 0.52 4.58 -11.78
CA ALA A 36 0.31 4.06 -10.44
C ALA A 36 -1.07 3.40 -10.29
N LYS A 37 -2.14 4.05 -10.75
CA LYS A 37 -3.51 3.48 -10.75
C LYS A 37 -3.58 2.19 -11.57
N ARG A 38 -3.01 2.18 -12.77
CA ARG A 38 -2.98 0.98 -13.63
C ARG A 38 -2.23 -0.17 -12.98
N VAL A 39 -1.05 0.09 -12.40
CA VAL A 39 -0.26 -0.93 -11.72
C VAL A 39 -1.01 -1.45 -10.49
N HIS A 40 -1.67 -0.57 -9.72
CA HIS A 40 -2.52 -0.96 -8.60
C HIS A 40 -3.68 -1.87 -9.01
N GLY A 41 -4.22 -1.73 -10.23
CA GLY A 41 -5.24 -2.63 -10.75
C GLY A 41 -4.75 -4.06 -11.03
N ILE A 42 -3.44 -4.28 -11.19
CA ILE A 42 -2.89 -5.58 -11.66
C ILE A 42 -1.79 -6.16 -10.75
N PHE A 43 -1.31 -5.44 -9.74
CA PHE A 43 -0.18 -5.91 -8.91
C PHE A 43 -0.53 -7.13 -8.06
N ALA A 44 -1.81 -7.34 -7.73
CA ALA A 44 -2.26 -8.41 -6.86
C ALA A 44 -1.81 -9.79 -7.36
N ASP A 45 -1.84 -10.02 -8.67
CA ASP A 45 -1.39 -11.27 -9.29
C ASP A 45 0.13 -11.47 -9.27
N LYS A 46 0.90 -10.44 -8.91
CA LYS A 46 2.35 -10.51 -8.68
C LYS A 46 2.70 -10.51 -7.20
N CYS A 47 1.80 -10.09 -6.31
CA CYS A 47 2.00 -10.04 -4.87
C CYS A 47 2.06 -11.46 -4.27
N PRO A 48 3.19 -11.91 -3.69
CA PRO A 48 3.29 -13.25 -3.10
C PRO A 48 2.28 -13.49 -1.98
N VAL A 49 2.05 -12.48 -1.14
CA VAL A 49 1.11 -12.55 -0.01
C VAL A 49 -0.32 -12.75 -0.52
N TYR A 50 -0.76 -11.92 -1.47
CA TYR A 50 -2.09 -12.05 -2.06
C TYR A 50 -2.27 -13.42 -2.72
N ARG A 51 -1.30 -13.86 -3.54
CA ARG A 51 -1.38 -15.15 -4.23
C ARG A 51 -1.53 -16.35 -3.29
N THR A 52 -0.84 -16.33 -2.15
CA THR A 52 -0.90 -17.40 -1.15
C THR A 52 -2.22 -17.40 -0.39
N LEU A 53 -2.74 -16.21 -0.07
CA LEU A 53 -3.84 -16.06 0.89
C LEU A 53 -5.22 -15.87 0.22
N LYS A 54 -5.29 -15.47 -1.05
CA LYS A 54 -6.56 -15.14 -1.74
C LYS A 54 -7.59 -16.28 -1.80
N SER A 55 -7.16 -17.53 -1.62
CA SER A 55 -8.06 -18.68 -1.58
C SER A 55 -8.71 -18.91 -0.21
N ALA A 56 -8.11 -18.35 0.86
CA ALA A 56 -8.51 -18.59 2.24
C ALA A 56 -9.14 -17.35 2.91
N ILE A 57 -8.71 -16.15 2.53
CA ILE A 57 -9.15 -14.89 3.13
C ILE A 57 -9.47 -13.85 2.05
N GLN A 58 -10.44 -12.99 2.32
CA GLN A 58 -10.71 -11.86 1.45
C GLN A 58 -9.66 -10.77 1.65
N ILE A 59 -9.01 -10.33 0.59
CA ILE A 59 -8.04 -9.23 0.64
C ILE A 59 -8.51 -8.13 -0.31
N THR A 60 -8.64 -6.92 0.21
CA THR A 60 -8.95 -5.71 -0.56
C THR A 60 -7.87 -4.67 -0.34
N THR A 61 -7.66 -3.80 -1.33
CA THR A 61 -6.67 -2.74 -1.27
C THR A 61 -7.24 -1.45 -1.84
N GLU A 62 -6.80 -0.32 -1.31
CA GLU A 62 -7.03 1.00 -1.90
C GLU A 62 -5.72 1.77 -2.04
N LEU A 63 -5.66 2.66 -3.02
CA LEU A 63 -4.49 3.50 -3.30
C LEU A 63 -4.88 4.97 -3.26
N SER A 64 -4.22 5.73 -2.38
CA SER A 64 -4.16 7.18 -2.38
C SER A 64 -2.82 7.62 -2.94
N ILE A 65 -2.84 8.57 -3.88
CA ILE A 65 -1.63 9.16 -4.46
C ILE A 65 -1.56 10.61 -4.03
N GLU A 66 -0.42 11.01 -3.47
CA GLU A 66 -0.10 12.38 -3.07
C GLU A 66 0.98 12.90 -4.03
N ALA A 67 0.83 14.14 -4.53
CA ALA A 67 1.86 14.74 -5.37
C ALA A 67 3.16 14.93 -4.56
N GLU A 68 4.30 14.69 -5.19
CA GLU A 68 5.58 15.10 -4.62
C GLU A 68 5.70 16.62 -4.69
N THR A 69 5.50 17.31 -3.57
CA THR A 69 5.70 18.76 -3.49
C THR A 69 7.20 19.08 -3.39
N GLU A 70 7.67 20.08 -4.15
CA GLU A 70 9.07 20.56 -4.22
C GLU A 70 9.68 21.05 -2.87
N GLU A 71 8.92 21.11 -1.78
CA GLU A 71 9.42 21.56 -0.46
C GLU A 71 10.54 20.68 0.13
N LEU A 72 10.78 19.47 -0.41
CA LEU A 72 11.90 18.61 -0.02
C LEU A 72 13.16 18.75 -0.90
N ILE A 73 13.11 19.50 -2.00
CA ILE A 73 14.29 19.69 -2.89
C ILE A 73 15.29 20.69 -2.30
N LEU A 74 14.86 21.59 -1.40
CA LEU A 74 15.71 22.62 -0.80
C LEU A 74 16.29 22.25 0.58
N GLY A 75 16.14 20.99 1.03
CA GLY A 75 16.46 20.57 2.40
C GLY A 75 17.87 20.08 2.71
N ASP A 76 18.75 19.85 1.72
CA ASP A 76 20.09 19.26 1.96
C ASP A 76 21.27 20.15 1.51
N GLN A 77 21.02 21.37 1.06
CA GLN A 77 22.09 22.31 0.70
C GLN A 77 22.46 23.18 1.91
N GLY A 78 23.08 22.60 2.93
CA GLY A 78 23.56 23.41 4.05
C GLY A 78 24.08 22.73 5.31
N GLN A 79 25.10 21.87 5.22
CA GLN A 79 26.12 21.78 6.29
C GLN A 79 27.38 21.02 5.84
N HIS A 80 28.30 21.75 5.19
CA HIS A 80 29.74 21.51 5.35
C HIS A 80 30.40 22.85 5.64
N GLY A 81 30.39 23.22 6.92
CA GLY A 81 31.26 24.24 7.49
C GLY A 81 32.19 23.56 8.48
N GLY A 82 33.50 23.79 8.34
CA GLY A 82 34.56 23.28 9.19
C GLY A 82 35.83 22.97 8.42
#